data_AF-A0A2R8BYD5-F1
#
_entry.id   AF-A0A2R8BYD5-F1
#
_cell.length_a   1.000
_cell.length_b   1.000
_cell.length_c   1.000
_cell.angle_alpha   90.00
_cell.angle_beta   90.00
_cell.angle_gamma   90.00
#
_symmetry.space_group_name_H-M   'P 1'
#
loop_
_entity.id
_entity.type
_entity.pdbx_description
1 polymer ?
#
loop_
_entity_poly.entity_id
_entity_poly.type
_entity_poly.pdbx_seq_one_letter_code
_entity_poly.pdbx_strand_id
1 'polypeptide(L)'
;MSNPKYDDIAFFVDEEKAKFDAFAHGKSITDLGKLVLAVRNAEHLGAAAEQMAAAYLITNLLLMSRAQRRIAKLVILDMEGTDRAKLFPVTNALRYFLMEDYTQIDNFDAWATSLRETAGVSTRLRDELNDLSDFMTSSEFADAGSGHRKAETMLAVRSPAFTEDQGLTADVSNPFMARFTAAGVESVDVLGQSVYGEAFSMRVANSRDVIVIDIDGARAKEAIGQWIARLDDVLDNALLGLKPSN
;
A
#
# COMPACT_ATOMS: atom_id res chain seq x y z
N MET A 1 -9.21 10.29 -26.28
CA MET A 1 -9.53 11.69 -26.64
C MET A 1 -9.42 12.50 -25.36
N SER A 2 -8.66 13.59 -25.34
CA SER A 2 -8.56 14.48 -24.18
C SER A 2 -9.93 15.08 -23.86
N ASN A 3 -10.27 15.19 -22.57
CA ASN A 3 -11.49 15.83 -22.11
C ASN A 3 -11.09 17.13 -21.42
N PRO A 4 -11.23 18.30 -22.08
CA PRO A 4 -10.69 19.57 -21.60
C PRO A 4 -11.15 19.96 -20.20
N LYS A 5 -12.30 19.45 -19.75
CA LYS A 5 -12.83 19.71 -18.41
C LYS A 5 -11.99 19.08 -17.29
N TYR A 6 -11.35 17.94 -17.55
CA TYR A 6 -10.64 17.18 -16.52
C TYR A 6 -9.12 17.36 -16.58
N ASP A 7 -8.59 17.86 -17.70
CA ASP A 7 -7.16 18.08 -17.91
C ASP A 7 -6.59 19.13 -16.93
N ASP A 8 -7.40 20.13 -16.53
CA ASP A 8 -7.01 21.20 -15.61
C ASP A 8 -7.35 20.93 -14.12
N ILE A 9 -8.04 19.82 -13.83
CA ILE A 9 -8.43 19.49 -12.45
C ILE A 9 -7.30 18.67 -11.81
N ALA A 10 -6.65 19.22 -10.78
CA ALA A 10 -5.67 18.50 -9.98
C ALA A 10 -6.33 17.25 -9.34
N PHE A 11 -5.59 16.14 -9.27
CA PHE A 11 -6.06 14.99 -8.49
C PHE A 11 -6.12 15.40 -7.04
N PHE A 12 -5.02 15.95 -6.50
CA PHE A 12 -4.88 16.27 -5.08
C PHE A 12 -4.98 17.77 -4.82
N VAL A 13 -5.66 18.14 -3.73
CA VAL A 13 -5.62 19.51 -3.20
C VAL A 13 -4.28 19.78 -2.53
N ASP A 14 -3.94 21.05 -2.30
CA ASP A 14 -2.60 21.41 -1.80
C ASP A 14 -2.32 20.86 -0.38
N GLU A 15 -3.35 20.72 0.46
CA GLU A 15 -3.23 20.07 1.77
C GLU A 15 -2.86 18.59 1.66
N GLU A 16 -3.42 17.88 0.65
CA GLU A 16 -3.08 16.48 0.41
C GLU A 16 -1.64 16.32 -0.10
N LYS A 17 -1.09 17.31 -0.81
CA LYS A 17 0.30 17.29 -1.29
C LYS A 17 1.33 17.37 -0.16
N ALA A 18 0.96 17.93 0.99
CA ALA A 18 1.81 18.01 2.18
C ALA A 18 1.68 16.79 3.12
N LYS A 19 0.93 15.75 2.72
CA LYS A 19 0.63 14.60 3.59
C LYS A 19 1.89 13.85 4.04
N PHE A 20 2.89 13.70 3.18
CA PHE A 20 4.15 13.08 3.59
C PHE A 20 4.87 13.87 4.68
N ASP A 21 4.95 15.18 4.58
CA ASP A 21 5.65 16.00 5.59
C ASP A 21 4.95 15.90 6.95
N ALA A 22 3.62 15.93 6.94
CA ALA A 22 2.81 15.69 8.13
C ALA A 22 3.04 14.29 8.69
N PHE A 23 3.06 13.25 7.87
CA PHE A 23 3.37 11.88 8.30
C PHE A 23 4.79 11.77 8.88
N ALA A 24 5.80 12.27 8.17
CA ALA A 24 7.19 12.04 8.51
C ALA A 24 7.62 12.76 9.80
N HIS A 25 6.94 13.84 10.19
CA HIS A 25 7.25 14.63 11.39
C HIS A 25 8.76 14.95 11.52
N GLY A 26 9.38 15.38 10.40
CA GLY A 26 10.80 15.72 10.35
C GLY A 26 11.77 14.54 10.24
N LYS A 27 11.29 13.29 10.09
CA LYS A 27 12.14 12.14 9.75
C LYS A 27 12.48 12.13 8.26
N SER A 28 13.70 11.71 7.93
CA SER A 28 14.10 11.50 6.54
C SER A 28 13.42 10.24 5.97
N ILE A 29 13.16 10.24 4.66
CA ILE A 29 12.68 9.05 3.95
C ILE A 29 13.65 7.86 4.07
N THR A 30 14.95 8.11 4.28
CA THR A 30 15.96 7.07 4.52
C THR A 30 15.75 6.31 5.84
N ASP A 31 15.07 6.93 6.82
CA ASP A 31 14.90 6.38 8.16
C ASP A 31 13.59 5.59 8.30
N LEU A 32 12.70 5.69 7.31
CA LEU A 32 11.39 5.07 7.31
C LEU A 32 11.43 3.71 6.60
N GLY A 33 10.61 2.78 7.07
CA GLY A 33 10.21 1.64 6.25
C GLY A 33 9.30 2.10 5.12
N LYS A 34 9.18 1.33 4.04
CA LYS A 34 8.31 1.65 2.90
C LYS A 34 7.46 0.45 2.52
N LEU A 35 6.16 0.67 2.38
CA LEU A 35 5.24 -0.25 1.74
C LEU A 35 4.71 0.46 0.49
N VAL A 36 4.96 -0.11 -0.67
CA VAL A 36 4.49 0.42 -1.95
C VAL A 36 3.60 -0.59 -2.62
N LEU A 37 2.47 -0.12 -3.14
CA LEU A 37 1.67 -0.85 -4.10
C LEU A 37 1.61 -0.07 -5.42
N ALA A 38 2.13 -0.64 -6.50
CA ALA A 38 1.96 -0.11 -7.83
C ALA A 38 0.85 -0.88 -8.57
N VAL A 39 -0.16 -0.15 -9.02
CA VAL A 39 -1.25 -0.68 -9.83
C VAL A 39 -1.02 -0.21 -11.26
N ARG A 40 -0.53 -1.10 -12.11
CA ARG A 40 -0.48 -0.85 -13.57
C ARG A 40 -1.89 -0.96 -14.12
N ASN A 41 -2.19 -0.27 -15.23
CA ASN A 41 -3.52 -0.30 -15.84
C ASN A 41 -4.61 0.09 -14.82
N ALA A 42 -4.32 1.07 -13.97
CA ALA A 42 -5.15 1.41 -12.81
C ALA A 42 -6.59 1.83 -13.19
N GLU A 43 -6.79 2.37 -14.39
CA GLU A 43 -8.12 2.69 -14.94
C GLU A 43 -9.04 1.47 -15.07
N HIS A 44 -8.49 0.25 -15.03
CA HIS A 44 -9.22 -0.99 -15.11
C HIS A 44 -9.52 -1.64 -13.75
N LEU A 45 -9.05 -1.04 -12.64
CA LEU A 45 -9.24 -1.61 -11.29
C LEU A 45 -10.72 -1.76 -10.93
N GLY A 46 -11.56 -0.78 -11.31
CA GLY A 46 -13.01 -0.84 -11.17
C GLY A 46 -13.47 -1.20 -9.75
N ALA A 47 -14.39 -2.18 -9.67
CA ALA A 47 -14.96 -2.63 -8.41
C ALA A 47 -13.96 -3.34 -7.47
N ALA A 48 -12.79 -3.75 -7.97
CA ALA A 48 -11.77 -4.42 -7.16
C ALA A 48 -10.99 -3.47 -6.23
N ALA A 49 -11.27 -2.16 -6.28
CA ALA A 49 -10.59 -1.15 -5.49
C ALA A 49 -10.70 -1.39 -3.97
N GLU A 50 -11.87 -1.83 -3.49
CA GLU A 50 -12.07 -2.15 -2.07
C GLU A 50 -11.23 -3.36 -1.65
N GLN A 51 -11.32 -4.47 -2.40
CA GLN A 51 -10.57 -5.69 -2.12
C GLN A 51 -9.06 -5.45 -2.17
N MET A 52 -8.60 -4.65 -3.13
CA MET A 52 -7.21 -4.24 -3.23
C MET A 52 -6.78 -3.46 -1.99
N ALA A 53 -7.58 -2.48 -1.55
CA ALA A 53 -7.29 -1.69 -0.36
C ALA A 53 -7.27 -2.57 0.90
N ALA A 54 -8.21 -3.50 1.04
CA ALA A 54 -8.24 -4.47 2.12
C ALA A 54 -6.98 -5.36 2.13
N ALA A 55 -6.56 -5.91 0.99
CA ALA A 55 -5.33 -6.70 0.89
C ALA A 55 -4.09 -5.90 1.28
N TYR A 56 -4.04 -4.62 0.86
CA TYR A 56 -2.97 -3.70 1.21
C TYR A 56 -2.94 -3.41 2.72
N LEU A 57 -4.09 -3.15 3.34
CA LEU A 57 -4.20 -2.88 4.77
C LEU A 57 -3.86 -4.11 5.63
N ILE A 58 -4.27 -5.31 5.21
CA ILE A 58 -3.89 -6.57 5.86
C ILE A 58 -2.37 -6.77 5.78
N THR A 59 -1.77 -6.53 4.60
CA THR A 59 -0.32 -6.61 4.45
C THR A 59 0.37 -5.58 5.35
N ASN A 60 -0.13 -4.34 5.39
CA ASN A 60 0.40 -3.32 6.30
C ASN A 60 0.32 -3.75 7.78
N LEU A 61 -0.80 -4.35 8.21
CA LEU A 61 -0.96 -4.82 9.59
C LEU A 61 0.06 -5.91 9.93
N LEU A 62 0.26 -6.85 9.00
CA LEU A 62 1.30 -7.87 9.11
C LEU A 62 2.71 -7.27 9.21
N LEU A 63 2.99 -6.16 8.51
CA LEU A 63 4.27 -5.49 8.63
C LEU A 63 4.42 -4.72 9.94
N MET A 64 3.34 -4.08 10.42
CA MET A 64 3.36 -3.37 11.68
C MET A 64 3.67 -4.29 12.87
N SER A 65 3.27 -5.56 12.84
CA SER A 65 3.66 -6.53 13.89
C SER A 65 5.15 -6.88 13.87
N ARG A 66 5.84 -6.65 12.76
CA ARG A 66 7.23 -7.09 12.55
C ARG A 66 8.22 -5.92 12.47
N ALA A 67 7.77 -4.74 12.07
CA ALA A 67 8.63 -3.60 11.78
C ALA A 67 9.10 -2.89 13.06
N GLN A 68 10.37 -2.50 13.07
CA GLN A 68 10.94 -1.66 14.14
C GLN A 68 10.86 -0.16 13.81
N ARG A 69 10.40 0.20 12.61
CA ARG A 69 10.36 1.56 12.08
C ARG A 69 8.95 1.96 11.68
N ARG A 70 8.71 3.27 11.63
CA ARG A 70 7.50 3.83 11.03
C ARG A 70 7.53 3.54 9.52
N ILE A 71 6.40 3.06 8.97
CA ILE A 71 6.29 2.61 7.57
C ILE A 71 5.54 3.67 6.76
N ALA A 72 6.23 4.31 5.80
CA ALA A 72 5.60 5.15 4.78
C ALA A 72 4.86 4.26 3.77
N LYS A 73 3.60 4.57 3.50
CA LYS A 73 2.68 3.73 2.71
C LYS A 73 2.31 4.48 1.45
N LEU A 74 2.56 3.92 0.28
CA LEU A 74 2.29 4.57 -1.00
C LEU A 74 1.51 3.64 -1.91
N VAL A 75 0.38 4.11 -2.44
CA VAL A 75 -0.31 3.46 -3.57
C VAL A 75 -0.12 4.32 -4.82
N ILE A 76 0.39 3.68 -5.86
CA ILE A 76 0.66 4.29 -7.16
C ILE A 76 -0.37 3.77 -8.16
N LEU A 77 -1.07 4.70 -8.80
CA LEU A 77 -1.99 4.41 -9.90
C LEU A 77 -1.32 4.78 -11.21
N ASP A 78 -0.76 3.78 -11.88
CA ASP A 78 -0.12 3.93 -13.18
C ASP A 78 -1.13 3.59 -14.28
N MET A 79 -1.37 4.55 -15.17
CA MET A 79 -2.20 4.39 -16.36
C MET A 79 -1.33 4.31 -17.61
N GLU A 80 -1.65 3.38 -18.52
CA GLU A 80 -0.98 3.30 -19.82
C GLU A 80 -1.44 4.42 -20.76
N GLY A 81 -2.75 4.72 -20.74
CA GLY A 81 -3.34 5.79 -21.52
C GLY A 81 -3.03 7.20 -21.02
N THR A 82 -3.64 8.19 -21.67
CA THR A 82 -3.52 9.62 -21.31
C THR A 82 -4.86 10.28 -20.92
N ASP A 83 -5.96 9.52 -20.92
CA ASP A 83 -7.29 10.00 -20.54
C ASP A 83 -7.43 10.11 -19.01
N ARG A 84 -7.00 11.26 -18.48
CA ARG A 84 -7.00 11.60 -17.06
C ARG A 84 -8.34 11.35 -16.37
N ALA A 85 -9.45 11.55 -17.08
CA ALA A 85 -10.81 11.38 -16.54
C ALA A 85 -11.06 9.97 -15.98
N LYS A 86 -10.39 8.94 -16.54
CA LYS A 86 -10.58 7.55 -16.14
C LYS A 86 -9.97 7.21 -14.77
N LEU A 87 -9.00 7.99 -14.29
CA LEU A 87 -8.37 7.75 -13.00
C LEU A 87 -9.11 8.42 -11.83
N PHE A 88 -9.96 9.41 -12.08
CA PHE A 88 -10.68 10.09 -10.99
C PHE A 88 -11.58 9.14 -10.17
N PRO A 89 -12.40 8.27 -10.78
CA PRO A 89 -13.23 7.33 -10.01
C PRO A 89 -12.39 6.42 -9.11
N VAL A 90 -11.28 5.88 -9.65
CA VAL A 90 -10.38 4.99 -8.91
C VAL A 90 -9.67 5.73 -7.80
N THR A 91 -9.12 6.91 -8.09
CA THR A 91 -8.44 7.76 -7.11
C THR A 91 -9.38 8.12 -5.96
N ASN A 92 -10.62 8.53 -6.25
CA ASN A 92 -11.62 8.87 -5.24
C ASN A 92 -12.05 7.67 -4.39
N ALA A 93 -12.23 6.49 -5.01
CA ALA A 93 -12.52 5.27 -4.28
C ALA A 93 -11.38 4.93 -3.31
N LEU A 94 -10.12 5.06 -3.74
CA LEU A 94 -8.97 4.78 -2.89
C LEU A 94 -8.73 5.83 -1.82
N ARG A 95 -9.05 7.10 -2.05
CA ARG A 95 -9.10 8.08 -0.95
C ARG A 95 -10.02 7.61 0.16
N TYR A 96 -11.23 7.18 -0.19
CA TYR A 96 -12.19 6.67 0.77
C TYR A 96 -11.65 5.45 1.54
N PHE A 97 -11.13 4.44 0.84
CA PHE A 97 -10.67 3.21 1.50
C PHE A 97 -9.31 3.34 2.22
N LEU A 98 -8.43 4.28 1.83
CA LEU A 98 -7.05 4.35 2.33
C LEU A 98 -6.72 5.63 3.11
N MET A 99 -7.68 6.54 3.29
CA MET A 99 -7.45 7.79 4.03
C MET A 99 -8.49 8.07 5.12
N GLU A 100 -9.63 7.38 5.09
CA GLU A 100 -10.72 7.57 6.06
C GLU A 100 -10.74 6.47 7.15
N ASP A 101 -11.87 6.33 7.83
CA ASP A 101 -12.09 5.37 8.91
C ASP A 101 -11.93 3.91 8.48
N TYR A 102 -12.03 3.59 7.20
CA TYR A 102 -11.78 2.24 6.69
C TYR A 102 -10.38 1.73 7.04
N THR A 103 -9.41 2.63 7.29
CA THR A 103 -8.02 2.26 7.62
C THR A 103 -7.76 1.96 9.10
N GLN A 104 -8.78 2.09 9.96
CA GLN A 104 -8.65 1.78 11.39
C GLN A 104 -8.42 0.28 11.62
N ILE A 105 -7.47 -0.07 12.48
CA ILE A 105 -7.03 -1.47 12.70
C ILE A 105 -8.18 -2.40 13.15
N ASP A 106 -9.16 -1.88 13.90
CA ASP A 106 -10.35 -2.62 14.34
C ASP A 106 -11.32 -3.00 13.20
N ASN A 107 -11.11 -2.47 11.99
CA ASN A 107 -11.83 -2.90 10.78
C ASN A 107 -11.24 -4.16 10.12
N PHE A 108 -10.28 -4.85 10.76
CA PHE A 108 -9.65 -6.05 10.19
C PHE A 108 -10.68 -7.09 9.70
N ASP A 109 -11.73 -7.37 10.47
CA ASP A 109 -12.78 -8.31 10.07
C ASP A 109 -13.57 -7.85 8.83
N ALA A 110 -13.77 -6.54 8.68
CA ALA A 110 -14.39 -5.96 7.50
C ALA A 110 -13.49 -6.14 6.27
N TRP A 111 -12.18 -5.91 6.40
CA TRP A 111 -11.21 -6.15 5.32
C TRP A 111 -11.16 -7.63 4.92
N ALA A 112 -11.10 -8.52 5.90
CA ALA A 112 -11.11 -9.96 5.64
C ALA A 112 -12.43 -10.43 5.02
N THR A 113 -13.53 -9.72 5.27
CA THR A 113 -14.85 -9.99 4.69
C THR A 113 -14.96 -9.48 3.25
N SER A 114 -14.47 -8.27 2.95
CA SER A 114 -14.47 -7.71 1.59
C SER A 114 -13.67 -8.59 0.62
N LEU A 115 -12.63 -9.27 1.12
CA LEU A 115 -11.81 -10.20 0.33
C LEU A 115 -12.47 -11.54 0.00
N ARG A 116 -13.51 -12.00 0.72
CA ARG A 116 -14.02 -13.39 0.62
C ARG A 116 -14.34 -13.87 -0.79
N GLU A 117 -14.84 -12.98 -1.65
CA GLU A 117 -15.22 -13.30 -3.03
C GLU A 117 -14.02 -13.41 -3.99
N THR A 118 -12.84 -13.02 -3.53
CA THR A 118 -11.60 -12.95 -4.31
C THR A 118 -10.52 -13.87 -3.73
N ALA A 119 -10.32 -13.83 -2.41
CA ALA A 119 -9.33 -14.64 -1.70
C ALA A 119 -9.78 -14.89 -0.25
N GLY A 120 -9.57 -16.11 0.24
CA GLY A 120 -9.73 -16.41 1.66
C GLY A 120 -8.48 -16.02 2.42
N VAL A 121 -8.60 -15.11 3.40
CA VAL A 121 -7.56 -14.92 4.43
C VAL A 121 -7.53 -16.19 5.28
N SER A 122 -6.38 -16.85 5.33
CA SER A 122 -6.20 -18.12 6.05
C SER A 122 -6.52 -17.98 7.54
N THR A 123 -6.93 -19.08 8.18
CA THR A 123 -7.18 -19.08 9.63
C THR A 123 -5.93 -18.66 10.40
N ARG A 124 -4.77 -19.15 9.97
CA ARG A 124 -3.49 -18.79 10.59
C ARG A 124 -3.17 -17.30 10.52
N LEU A 125 -3.33 -16.69 9.34
CA LEU A 125 -3.10 -15.25 9.16
C LEU A 125 -4.14 -14.43 9.96
N ARG A 126 -5.38 -14.92 10.05
CA ARG A 126 -6.40 -14.29 10.91
C ARG A 126 -6.02 -14.35 12.38
N ASP A 127 -5.59 -15.49 12.89
CA ASP A 127 -5.23 -15.66 14.30
C ASP A 127 -4.05 -14.74 14.68
N GLU A 128 -2.98 -14.73 13.87
CA GLU A 128 -1.81 -13.87 14.07
C GLU A 128 -2.17 -12.36 14.08
N LEU A 129 -3.06 -11.93 13.19
CA LEU A 129 -3.42 -10.52 13.06
C LEU A 129 -4.52 -10.09 14.06
N ASN A 130 -5.40 -10.99 14.48
CA ASN A 130 -6.38 -10.74 15.52
C ASN A 130 -5.70 -10.48 16.85
N ASP A 131 -4.74 -11.32 17.25
CA ASP A 131 -3.98 -11.12 18.49
C ASP A 131 -3.27 -9.76 18.51
N LEU A 132 -2.72 -9.34 17.36
CA LEU A 132 -2.09 -8.03 17.21
C LEU A 132 -3.11 -6.90 17.30
N SER A 133 -4.23 -7.02 16.59
CA SER A 133 -5.32 -6.03 16.60
C SER A 133 -5.86 -5.83 18.02
N ASP A 134 -6.11 -6.93 18.73
CA ASP A 134 -6.59 -6.93 20.11
C ASP A 134 -5.55 -6.35 21.07
N PHE A 135 -4.26 -6.68 20.89
CA PHE A 135 -3.19 -6.07 21.67
C PHE A 135 -3.12 -4.55 21.46
N MET A 136 -3.16 -4.09 20.21
CA MET A 136 -3.06 -2.68 19.84
C MET A 136 -4.29 -1.86 20.28
N THR A 137 -5.45 -2.49 20.43
CA THR A 137 -6.69 -1.85 20.87
C THR A 137 -6.88 -1.88 22.39
N SER A 138 -6.36 -2.92 23.07
CA SER A 138 -6.51 -3.10 24.53
C SER A 138 -5.41 -2.45 25.38
N SER A 139 -4.20 -2.26 24.85
CA SER A 139 -3.13 -1.58 25.58
C SER A 139 -3.41 -0.07 25.69
N GLU A 140 -3.26 0.52 26.88
CA GLU A 140 -3.51 1.94 27.22
C GLU A 140 -2.71 2.98 26.39
N PHE A 141 -1.99 2.56 25.34
CA PHE A 141 -1.68 3.40 24.18
C PHE A 141 -2.95 3.93 23.47
N ALA A 142 -4.12 3.40 23.85
CA ALA A 142 -5.45 3.68 23.35
C ALA A 142 -6.04 5.06 23.68
N ASP A 143 -5.54 5.79 24.70
CA ASP A 143 -6.28 6.93 25.29
C ASP A 143 -5.94 8.33 24.70
N ALA A 144 -5.11 8.39 23.66
CA ALA A 144 -4.89 9.60 22.87
C ALA A 144 -5.45 9.40 21.47
N GLY A 145 -6.59 10.03 21.15
CA GLY A 145 -7.28 10.02 19.85
C GLY A 145 -6.45 10.54 18.67
N SER A 146 -5.34 9.89 18.38
CA SER A 146 -4.26 10.30 17.50
C SER A 146 -4.12 9.30 16.35
N GLY A 147 -3.63 9.75 15.18
CA GLY A 147 -3.54 8.98 13.93
C GLY A 147 -2.74 7.66 13.98
N HIS A 148 -2.33 7.18 15.15
CA HIS A 148 -1.63 5.91 15.35
C HIS A 148 -2.47 4.66 15.10
N ARG A 149 -3.81 4.77 15.11
CA ARG A 149 -4.71 3.64 14.77
C ARG A 149 -5.01 3.51 13.28
N LYS A 150 -4.69 4.53 12.48
CA LYS A 150 -5.02 4.57 11.05
C LYS A 150 -3.78 4.29 10.21
N ALA A 151 -3.95 3.51 9.15
CA ALA A 151 -2.92 3.36 8.14
C ALA A 151 -2.88 4.61 7.24
N GLU A 152 -2.14 5.64 7.66
CA GLU A 152 -1.89 6.84 6.83
C GLU A 152 -1.19 6.44 5.52
N THR A 153 -1.95 6.42 4.43
CA THR A 153 -1.48 6.01 3.10
C THR A 153 -1.49 7.18 2.14
N MET A 154 -0.38 7.38 1.43
CA MET A 154 -0.23 8.35 0.36
C MET A 154 -0.68 7.75 -0.97
N LEU A 155 -1.22 8.59 -1.83
CA LEU A 155 -1.56 8.25 -3.21
C LEU A 155 -0.65 8.99 -4.18
N ALA A 156 -0.30 8.32 -5.27
CA ALA A 156 0.31 8.91 -6.45
C ALA A 156 -0.45 8.45 -7.70
N VAL A 157 -0.60 9.34 -8.67
CA VAL A 157 -1.26 9.08 -9.95
C VAL A 157 -0.30 9.45 -11.07
N ARG A 158 -0.08 8.52 -12.01
CA ARG A 158 0.85 8.72 -13.12
C ARG A 158 0.26 8.27 -14.44
N SER A 159 0.67 8.96 -15.49
CA SER A 159 0.49 8.58 -16.87
C SER A 159 1.70 9.06 -17.68
N PRO A 160 1.81 8.70 -18.97
CA PRO A 160 2.85 9.27 -19.83
C PRO A 160 2.83 10.80 -19.93
N ALA A 161 1.69 11.44 -19.62
CA ALA A 161 1.50 12.89 -19.78
C ALA A 161 1.62 13.68 -18.47
N PHE A 162 1.46 13.04 -17.30
CA PHE A 162 1.44 13.74 -16.02
C PHE A 162 1.85 12.83 -14.86
N THR A 163 2.27 13.44 -13.75
CA THR A 163 2.53 12.76 -12.48
C THR A 163 2.13 13.69 -11.35
N GLU A 164 1.35 13.18 -10.41
CA GLU A 164 0.92 13.88 -9.19
C GLU A 164 0.97 12.93 -8.00
N ASP A 165 1.33 13.45 -6.83
CA ASP A 165 1.49 12.68 -5.61
C ASP A 165 1.22 13.51 -4.34
N GLN A 166 1.20 12.82 -3.21
CA GLN A 166 0.95 13.40 -1.88
C GLN A 166 2.24 13.65 -1.07
N GLY A 167 3.32 14.04 -1.76
CA GLY A 167 4.63 14.39 -1.18
C GLY A 167 5.61 13.22 -1.09
N LEU A 168 5.24 12.04 -1.60
CA LEU A 168 6.06 10.84 -1.66
C LEU A 168 5.92 10.20 -3.03
N THR A 169 7.06 10.01 -3.71
CA THR A 169 7.14 9.33 -5.00
C THR A 169 8.02 8.08 -4.90
N ALA A 170 7.78 7.11 -5.78
CA ALA A 170 8.63 5.94 -5.89
C ALA A 170 8.73 5.45 -7.34
N ASP A 171 9.94 5.28 -7.85
CA ASP A 171 10.23 4.55 -9.09
C ASP A 171 10.55 3.10 -8.75
N VAL A 172 9.65 2.21 -9.15
CA VAL A 172 9.72 0.77 -8.90
C VAL A 172 9.81 -0.05 -10.20
N SER A 173 10.09 0.61 -11.32
CA SER A 173 10.19 -0.02 -12.64
C SER A 173 11.33 -1.04 -12.73
N ASN A 174 12.40 -0.85 -11.95
CA ASN A 174 13.50 -1.79 -11.85
C ASN A 174 13.14 -2.94 -10.89
N PRO A 175 13.22 -4.22 -11.31
CA PRO A 175 12.88 -5.36 -10.44
C PRO A 175 13.79 -5.50 -9.21
N PHE A 176 15.01 -4.97 -9.24
CA PHE A 176 16.04 -5.16 -8.21
C PHE A 176 16.27 -3.92 -7.33
N MET A 177 15.70 -2.78 -7.68
CA MET A 177 15.89 -1.52 -6.95
C MET A 177 14.61 -0.71 -6.93
N ALA A 178 14.32 -0.09 -5.79
CA ALA A 178 13.28 0.93 -5.67
C ALA A 178 13.94 2.26 -5.29
N ARG A 179 13.57 3.33 -6.00
CA ARG A 179 14.00 4.69 -5.68
C ARG A 179 12.80 5.45 -5.10
N PHE A 180 12.99 6.10 -3.97
CA PHE A 180 12.00 6.91 -3.28
C PHE A 180 12.48 8.35 -3.22
N THR A 181 11.57 9.29 -3.46
CA THR A 181 11.87 10.71 -3.32
C THR A 181 10.77 11.40 -2.52
N ALA A 182 11.17 12.11 -1.47
CA ALA A 182 10.29 12.91 -0.63
C ALA A 182 11.07 14.05 0.05
N ALA A 183 10.45 15.22 0.21
CA ALA A 183 11.06 16.41 0.84
C ALA A 183 12.47 16.77 0.29
N GLY A 184 12.71 16.55 -1.01
CA GLY A 184 14.01 16.80 -1.66
C GLY A 184 15.12 15.79 -1.34
N VAL A 185 14.80 14.70 -0.63
CA VAL A 185 15.75 13.62 -0.30
C VAL A 185 15.41 12.37 -1.11
N GLU A 186 16.44 11.69 -1.60
CA GLU A 186 16.33 10.40 -2.30
C GLU A 186 16.77 9.24 -1.38
N SER A 187 16.04 8.13 -1.41
CA SER A 187 16.42 6.83 -0.84
C SER A 187 16.41 5.79 -1.95
N VAL A 188 17.46 4.97 -2.04
CA VAL A 188 17.52 3.86 -2.98
C VAL A 188 17.69 2.57 -2.19
N ASP A 189 16.81 1.61 -2.43
CA ASP A 189 16.75 0.36 -1.68
C ASP A 189 16.90 -0.84 -2.65
N VAL A 190 17.78 -1.78 -2.30
CA VAL A 190 18.01 -3.00 -3.08
C VAL A 190 17.02 -4.09 -2.66
N LEU A 191 16.27 -4.59 -3.64
CA LEU A 191 15.28 -5.64 -3.50
C LEU A 191 15.96 -7.00 -3.69
N GLY A 192 15.90 -7.86 -2.67
CA GLY A 192 16.67 -9.10 -2.65
C GLY A 192 15.83 -10.37 -2.66
N GLN A 193 14.56 -10.27 -2.32
CA GLN A 193 13.63 -11.40 -2.34
C GLN A 193 12.39 -11.05 -3.13
N SER A 194 11.89 -11.99 -3.91
CA SER A 194 10.80 -11.74 -4.84
C SER A 194 9.90 -12.96 -4.96
N VAL A 195 8.60 -12.73 -4.91
CA VAL A 195 7.55 -13.69 -5.24
C VAL A 195 6.84 -13.18 -6.49
N TYR A 196 6.70 -14.05 -7.49
CA TYR A 196 6.06 -13.72 -8.75
C TYR A 196 4.81 -14.59 -8.96
N GLY A 197 3.76 -13.94 -9.44
CA GLY A 197 2.59 -14.51 -10.07
C GLY A 197 2.41 -13.92 -11.46
N GLU A 198 1.35 -14.33 -12.16
CA GLU A 198 1.10 -13.87 -13.53
C GLU A 198 0.57 -12.43 -13.55
N ALA A 199 -0.21 -12.04 -12.55
CA ALA A 199 -0.82 -10.71 -12.42
C ALA A 199 -0.32 -9.93 -11.19
N PHE A 200 0.62 -10.51 -10.45
CA PHE A 200 1.11 -10.03 -9.17
C PHE A 200 2.62 -10.22 -9.07
N SER A 201 3.31 -9.26 -8.45
CA SER A 201 4.64 -9.52 -7.90
C SER A 201 4.78 -8.81 -6.56
N MET A 202 5.61 -9.39 -5.70
CA MET A 202 5.97 -8.77 -4.44
C MET A 202 7.47 -8.93 -4.24
N ARG A 203 8.11 -7.84 -3.89
CA ARG A 203 9.55 -7.70 -3.80
C ARG A 203 9.89 -7.06 -2.46
N VAL A 204 10.86 -7.64 -1.77
CA VAL A 204 11.25 -7.24 -0.42
C VAL A 204 12.74 -6.93 -0.40
N ALA A 205 13.11 -5.81 0.21
CA ALA A 205 14.50 -5.46 0.43
C ALA A 205 15.19 -6.40 1.41
N ASN A 206 16.52 -6.53 1.30
CA ASN A 206 17.29 -7.35 2.25
C ASN A 206 17.21 -6.84 3.69
N SER A 207 17.04 -5.52 3.88
CA SER A 207 16.75 -4.91 5.18
C SER A 207 15.36 -5.29 5.71
N ARG A 208 14.47 -5.75 4.82
CA ARG A 208 13.07 -6.10 5.07
C ARG A 208 12.18 -4.93 5.50
N ASP A 209 12.75 -3.73 5.48
CA ASP A 209 12.06 -2.48 5.76
C ASP A 209 11.36 -1.91 4.51
N VAL A 210 11.58 -2.49 3.32
CA VAL A 210 10.97 -2.04 2.07
C VAL A 210 10.27 -3.20 1.38
N ILE A 211 9.00 -2.99 1.06
CA ILE A 211 8.17 -3.91 0.29
C ILE A 211 7.53 -3.17 -0.86
N VAL A 212 7.65 -3.77 -2.03
CA VAL A 212 7.02 -3.30 -3.26
C VAL A 212 6.12 -4.41 -3.76
N ILE A 213 4.85 -4.10 -3.94
CA ILE A 213 3.86 -4.98 -4.55
C ILE A 213 3.47 -4.34 -5.88
N ASP A 214 3.44 -5.14 -6.94
CA ASP A 214 2.94 -4.72 -8.24
C ASP A 214 1.77 -5.60 -8.63
N ILE A 215 0.67 -4.97 -9.06
CA ILE A 215 -0.48 -5.68 -9.61
C ILE A 215 -0.87 -5.10 -10.97
N ASP A 216 -1.49 -5.94 -11.80
CA ASP A 216 -2.16 -5.51 -13.01
C ASP A 216 -3.65 -5.22 -12.73
N GLY A 217 -4.06 -3.96 -12.83
CA GLY A 217 -5.44 -3.51 -12.64
C GLY A 217 -6.43 -4.17 -13.60
N ALA A 218 -6.01 -4.55 -14.81
CA ALA A 218 -6.85 -5.30 -15.74
C ALA A 218 -7.11 -6.74 -15.29
N ARG A 219 -6.27 -7.27 -14.40
CA ARG A 219 -6.36 -8.62 -13.81
C ARG A 219 -6.46 -8.55 -12.28
N ALA A 220 -7.05 -7.48 -11.74
CA ALA A 220 -7.01 -7.18 -10.31
C ALA A 220 -7.50 -8.32 -9.42
N LYS A 221 -8.62 -8.98 -9.76
CA LYS A 221 -9.16 -10.10 -8.97
C LYS A 221 -8.17 -11.25 -8.87
N GLU A 222 -7.53 -11.61 -9.98
CA GLU A 222 -6.51 -12.65 -10.00
C GLU A 222 -5.26 -12.23 -9.23
N ALA A 223 -4.80 -10.99 -9.42
CA ALA A 223 -3.65 -10.45 -8.72
C ALA A 223 -3.83 -10.45 -7.20
N ILE A 224 -5.00 -10.03 -6.70
CA ILE A 224 -5.35 -10.04 -5.27
C ILE A 224 -5.42 -11.48 -4.75
N GLY A 225 -6.01 -12.39 -5.53
CA GLY A 225 -6.04 -13.83 -5.21
C GLY A 225 -4.64 -14.41 -5.02
N GLN A 226 -3.75 -14.16 -5.98
CA GLN A 226 -2.34 -14.56 -5.92
C GLN A 226 -1.63 -13.90 -4.74
N TRP A 227 -1.85 -12.60 -4.51
CA TRP A 227 -1.23 -11.86 -3.41
C TRP A 227 -1.58 -12.46 -2.04
N ILE A 228 -2.87 -12.59 -1.72
CA ILE A 228 -3.30 -13.08 -0.41
C ILE A 228 -2.82 -14.51 -0.18
N ALA A 229 -2.86 -15.37 -1.20
CA ALA A 229 -2.34 -16.73 -1.10
C ALA A 229 -0.84 -16.79 -0.76
N ARG A 230 -0.07 -15.75 -1.08
CA ARG A 230 1.36 -15.65 -0.76
C ARG A 230 1.64 -15.07 0.62
N LEU A 231 0.67 -14.49 1.31
CA LEU A 231 0.91 -13.93 2.65
C LEU A 231 1.25 -15.02 3.68
N ASP A 232 0.69 -16.22 3.55
CA ASP A 232 1.10 -17.36 4.37
C ASP A 232 2.55 -17.78 4.08
N ASP A 233 2.95 -17.84 2.80
CA ASP A 233 4.35 -18.10 2.41
C ASP A 233 5.30 -17.03 2.96
N VAL A 234 4.83 -15.78 3.07
CA VAL A 234 5.59 -14.67 3.68
C VAL A 234 5.79 -14.85 5.17
N LEU A 235 4.76 -15.34 5.89
CA LEU A 235 4.86 -15.72 7.30
C LEU A 235 5.89 -16.85 7.49
N ASP A 236 5.87 -17.86 6.61
CA ASP A 236 6.71 -19.06 6.75
C ASP A 236 8.17 -18.86 6.35
N ASN A 237 8.41 -18.18 5.23
CA ASN A 237 9.76 -18.08 4.67
C ASN A 237 10.59 -16.97 5.30
N ALA A 238 10.09 -16.32 6.35
CA ALA A 238 10.76 -15.19 6.98
C ALA A 238 11.19 -14.14 5.95
N LEU A 239 10.42 -13.98 4.86
CA LEU A 239 10.66 -12.94 3.85
C LEU A 239 10.68 -11.56 4.52
N LEU A 240 10.01 -11.46 5.68
CA LEU A 240 9.92 -10.29 6.55
C LEU A 240 10.86 -10.24 7.76
N GLY A 241 11.59 -11.30 8.13
CA GLY A 241 12.40 -11.11 9.35
C GLY A 241 12.90 -12.28 10.16
N LEU A 242 12.22 -13.41 10.15
CA LEU A 242 12.25 -14.29 11.31
C LEU A 242 13.36 -15.34 11.24
N LYS A 243 14.29 -15.33 12.19
CA LYS A 243 14.78 -16.62 12.68
C LYS A 243 13.59 -17.31 13.37
N PRO A 244 13.38 -18.62 13.19
CA PRO A 244 12.49 -19.35 14.08
C PRO A 244 12.99 -19.12 15.51
N SER A 245 12.08 -18.80 16.41
CA SER A 245 12.35 -18.90 17.84
C SER A 245 12.74 -20.35 18.13
N ASN A 246 14.01 -20.57 18.43
CA ASN A 246 14.46 -21.80 19.09
C ASN A 246 13.89 -21.86 20.50
#